data_AF-A0AA37ABG8-F1
#
_entry.id   AF-A0AA37ABG8-F1
#
_cell.length_a   1.000
_cell.length_b   1.000
_cell.length_c   1.000
_cell.angle_alpha   90.00
_cell.angle_beta   90.00
_cell.angle_gamma   90.00
#
_symmetry.space_group_name_H-M   'P 1'
#
loop_
_entity.id
_entity.type
_entity.pdbx_description
1 polymer ?
#
loop_
_entity_poly.entity_id
_entity_poly.type
_entity_poly.pdbx_seq_one_letter_code
_entity_poly.pdbx_strand_id
1 'polypeptide(L)'
;MFRFFQISRSGYYDFVHRLGRPEKDAALAEIIAEQRERSFRTHGCRRMCLELKKRDIHRDPKTILRIMEKYELLAEIRRRRKWGNLGQQAINTKTC
;
A
#
# COMPACT_ATOMS: atom_id res chain seq x y z
N MET A 1 2.84 6.95 -37.20
CA MET A 1 3.20 6.49 -35.84
C MET A 1 3.24 4.96 -35.73
N PHE A 2 2.15 4.21 -35.89
CA PHE A 2 2.16 2.73 -35.71
C PHE A 2 3.08 1.96 -36.67
N ARG A 3 3.20 2.40 -37.93
CA ARG A 3 4.14 1.79 -38.91
C ARG A 3 5.61 1.97 -38.54
N PHE A 4 5.95 3.06 -37.83
CA PHE A 4 7.31 3.35 -37.38
C PHE A 4 7.75 2.39 -36.28
N PHE A 5 6.84 2.08 -35.35
CA PHE A 5 7.08 1.11 -34.26
C PHE A 5 6.81 -0.35 -34.66
N GLN A 6 6.42 -0.63 -35.91
CA GLN A 6 6.04 -1.95 -36.39
C GLN A 6 4.95 -2.66 -35.54
N ILE A 7 4.03 -1.88 -34.96
CA ILE A 7 2.91 -2.41 -34.16
C ILE A 7 1.66 -2.46 -35.04
N SER A 8 0.78 -3.43 -34.79
CA SER A 8 -0.54 -3.46 -35.41
C SER A 8 -1.33 -2.18 -35.12
N ARG A 9 -2.20 -1.80 -36.06
CA ARG A 9 -3.06 -0.62 -35.90
C ARG A 9 -3.92 -0.74 -34.63
N SER A 10 -4.47 -1.91 -34.33
CA SER A 10 -5.25 -2.17 -33.11
C SER A 10 -4.41 -1.97 -31.85
N GLY A 11 -3.21 -2.57 -31.78
CA GLY A 11 -2.33 -2.42 -30.62
C GLY A 11 -1.91 -0.97 -30.35
N TYR A 12 -1.69 -0.19 -31.41
CA TYR A 12 -1.42 1.23 -31.29
C TYR A 12 -2.59 2.02 -30.70
N TYR A 13 -3.80 1.84 -31.23
CA TYR A 13 -4.96 2.55 -30.69
C TYR A 13 -5.33 2.06 -29.28
N ASP A 14 -5.20 0.77 -28.96
CA ASP A 14 -5.38 0.24 -27.60
C ASP A 14 -4.44 0.89 -26.59
N PHE A 15 -3.17 1.12 -26.97
CA PHE A 15 -2.21 1.83 -26.15
C PHE A 15 -2.60 3.31 -25.96
N VAL A 16 -2.95 4.01 -27.05
CA VAL A 16 -3.39 5.41 -26.99
C VAL A 16 -4.65 5.56 -26.13
N HIS A 17 -5.59 4.62 -26.21
CA HIS A 17 -6.80 4.59 -25.38
C HIS A 17 -6.53 4.35 -23.88
N ARG A 18 -5.35 3.82 -23.52
CA ARG A 18 -4.91 3.66 -22.13
C ARG A 18 -4.17 4.90 -21.59
N LEU A 19 -3.43 5.62 -22.44
CA LEU A 19 -2.58 6.74 -22.04
C LEU A 19 -3.31 7.90 -21.34
N GLY A 20 -4.59 8.14 -21.67
CA GLY A 20 -5.36 9.25 -21.12
C GLY A 20 -6.36 8.87 -20.03
N ARG A 21 -6.39 7.61 -19.57
CA ARG A 21 -7.35 7.20 -18.54
C ARG A 21 -6.85 7.58 -17.15
N PRO A 22 -7.65 8.30 -16.35
CA PRO A 22 -7.31 8.52 -14.96
C PRO A 22 -7.20 7.17 -14.25
N GLU A 23 -6.21 7.06 -13.38
CA GLU A 23 -6.01 5.84 -12.61
C GLU A 23 -7.22 5.60 -11.70
N LYS A 24 -7.87 4.45 -11.87
CA LYS A 24 -9.06 4.05 -11.09
C LYS A 24 -8.82 4.08 -9.59
N ASP A 25 -7.59 3.81 -9.18
CA ASP A 25 -7.19 3.68 -7.78
C ASP A 25 -6.78 5.02 -7.15
N ALA A 26 -6.61 6.10 -7.93
CA ALA A 26 -6.10 7.38 -7.43
C ALA A 26 -6.99 7.96 -6.31
N ALA A 27 -8.31 7.99 -6.52
CA ALA A 27 -9.23 8.49 -5.50
C ALA A 27 -9.19 7.66 -4.20
N LEU A 28 -9.01 6.34 -4.33
CA LEU A 28 -8.88 5.45 -3.17
C LEU A 28 -7.54 5.62 -2.47
N ALA A 29 -6.47 5.85 -3.22
CA ALA A 29 -5.13 6.11 -2.70
C ALA A 29 -5.10 7.39 -1.86
N GLU A 30 -5.78 8.46 -2.29
CA GLU A 30 -5.90 9.70 -1.51
C GLU A 30 -6.59 9.47 -0.16
N ILE A 31 -7.70 8.72 -0.15
CA ILE A 31 -8.40 8.36 1.11
C ILE A 31 -7.48 7.56 2.03
N ILE A 32 -6.74 6.60 1.48
CA ILE A 32 -5.79 5.78 2.24
C ILE A 32 -4.64 6.65 2.77
N ALA A 33 -4.13 7.60 1.98
CA ALA A 33 -3.06 8.52 2.38
C ALA A 33 -3.51 9.43 3.53
N GLU A 34 -4.71 9.98 3.45
CA GLU A 34 -5.31 10.75 4.53
C GLU A 34 -5.44 9.92 5.81
N GLN A 35 -5.91 8.67 5.71
CA GLN A 35 -6.00 7.77 6.86
C GLN A 35 -4.65 7.37 7.44
N ARG A 36 -3.66 7.18 6.56
CA ARG A 36 -2.28 6.88 6.95
C ARG A 36 -1.69 8.02 7.77
N GLU A 37 -1.92 9.27 7.37
CA GLU A 37 -1.41 10.45 8.09
C GLU A 37 -2.12 10.62 9.44
N ARG A 38 -3.46 10.47 9.48
CA ARG A 38 -4.22 10.45 10.75
C ARG A 38 -3.74 9.37 11.72
N SER A 39 -3.26 8.25 11.19
CA SER A 39 -2.83 7.11 11.98
C SER A 39 -1.31 7.08 12.22
N PHE A 40 -0.61 8.20 12.04
CA PHE A 40 0.84 8.32 12.21
C PHE A 40 1.62 7.19 11.52
N ARG A 41 1.16 6.78 10.33
CA ARG A 41 1.82 5.80 9.45
C ARG A 41 2.05 4.42 10.11
N THR A 42 1.28 4.13 11.15
CA THR A 42 1.35 2.90 11.95
C THR A 42 0.51 1.78 11.35
N HIS A 43 -0.55 2.13 10.63
CA HIS A 43 -1.57 1.19 10.20
C HIS A 43 -1.16 0.49 8.90
N GLY A 44 -1.00 -0.83 8.98
CA GLY A 44 -0.80 -1.68 7.81
C GLY A 44 -2.12 -2.03 7.10
N CYS A 45 -2.01 -2.82 6.02
CA CYS A 45 -3.11 -3.18 5.13
C CYS A 45 -4.34 -3.77 5.86
N ARG A 46 -4.12 -4.61 6.89
CA ARG A 46 -5.22 -5.22 7.66
C ARG A 46 -6.05 -4.19 8.44
N ARG A 47 -5.40 -3.24 9.11
CA ARG A 47 -6.12 -2.16 9.84
C ARG A 47 -6.75 -1.19 8.85
N MET A 48 -6.08 -0.88 7.74
CA MET A 48 -6.65 -0.04 6.69
C MET A 48 -7.93 -0.64 6.10
N CYS A 49 -7.97 -1.96 5.90
CA CYS A 49 -9.18 -2.67 5.45
C CYS A 49 -10.35 -2.52 6.44
N LEU A 50 -10.08 -2.56 7.75
CA LEU A 50 -11.13 -2.34 8.76
C LEU A 50 -11.63 -0.89 8.76
N GLU A 51 -10.74 0.10 8.64
CA GLU A 51 -11.13 1.51 8.57
C GLU A 51 -11.91 1.84 7.30
N LEU A 52 -11.56 1.24 6.17
CA LEU A 52 -12.32 1.39 4.93
C LEU A 52 -13.72 0.77 5.04
N LYS A 53 -13.85 -0.40 5.68
CA LYS A 53 -15.16 -1.02 5.95
C LYS A 53 -16.06 -0.16 6.82
N LYS A 54 -15.51 0.54 7.82
CA LYS A 54 -16.28 1.50 8.65
C LYS A 54 -16.82 2.68 7.85
N ARG A 55 -16.17 3.02 6.72
CA ARG A 55 -16.58 4.08 5.78
C ARG A 55 -17.47 3.55 4.64
N ASP A 56 -17.97 2.33 4.77
CA ASP A 56 -18.75 1.62 3.75
C ASP A 56 -17.97 1.25 2.46
N ILE A 57 -16.65 1.43 2.45
CA ILE A 57 -15.79 1.09 1.31
C ILE A 57 -15.33 -0.36 1.43
N HIS A 58 -16.06 -1.25 0.76
CA HIS A 58 -15.77 -2.68 0.73
C HIS A 58 -14.77 -3.01 -0.38
N ARG A 59 -13.53 -3.32 0.00
CA ARG A 59 -12.46 -3.74 -0.92
C ARG A 59 -11.73 -4.97 -0.41
N ASP A 60 -11.28 -5.81 -1.33
CA ASP A 60 -10.48 -6.97 -1.01
C ASP A 60 -9.13 -6.54 -0.39
N PRO A 61 -8.65 -7.21 0.68
CA PRO A 61 -7.37 -6.88 1.31
C PRO A 61 -6.17 -6.87 0.36
N LYS A 62 -6.16 -7.73 -0.68
CA LYS A 62 -5.09 -7.76 -1.69
C LYS A 62 -5.13 -6.52 -2.57
N THR A 63 -6.32 -6.01 -2.90
CA THR A 63 -6.46 -4.74 -3.63
C THR A 63 -5.90 -3.58 -2.82
N ILE A 64 -6.21 -3.54 -1.52
CA ILE A 64 -5.69 -2.50 -0.62
C ILE A 64 -4.16 -2.58 -0.53
N LEU A 65 -3.60 -3.79 -0.37
CA LEU A 65 -2.15 -3.98 -0.35
C LEU A 65 -1.49 -3.52 -1.66
N ARG A 66 -2.04 -3.90 -2.82
CA ARG A 66 -1.55 -3.48 -4.13
C ARG A 66 -1.52 -1.96 -4.27
N ILE A 67 -2.58 -1.28 -3.84
CA ILE A 67 -2.67 0.18 -3.88
C ILE A 67 -1.63 0.79 -2.92
N MET A 68 -1.52 0.26 -1.70
CA MET A 68 -0.52 0.74 -0.75
C MET A 68 0.91 0.57 -1.26
N GLU A 69 1.22 -0.52 -1.95
CA GLU A 69 2.54 -0.73 -2.56
C GLU A 69 2.78 0.22 -3.74
N LYS A 70 1.79 0.36 -4.62
CA LYS A 70 1.88 1.23 -5.81
C LYS A 70 2.14 2.70 -5.45
N TYR A 71 1.52 3.19 -4.38
CA TYR A 71 1.62 4.58 -3.93
C TYR A 71 2.58 4.77 -2.75
N GLU A 72 3.40 3.76 -2.42
CA GLU A 72 4.37 3.80 -1.31
C GLU A 72 3.75 4.13 0.07
N LEU A 73 2.47 3.80 0.27
CA LEU A 73 1.68 4.06 1.48
C LEU A 73 1.85 2.97 2.54
N LEU A 74 2.90 2.15 2.46
CA LEU A 74 3.16 1.11 3.46
C LEU A 74 3.42 1.71 4.85
N ALA A 75 3.12 0.93 5.88
CA ALA A 75 3.31 1.33 7.27
C ALA A 75 4.80 1.41 7.61
N GLU A 76 5.19 2.48 8.30
CA GLU A 76 6.57 2.74 8.70
C GLU A 76 6.97 1.95 9.95
N ILE A 77 6.00 1.44 10.71
CA ILE A 77 6.24 0.67 11.93
C ILE A 77 6.74 -0.75 11.60
N ARG A 78 8.03 -0.79 11.24
CA ARG A 78 8.93 -1.94 11.33
C ARG A 78 10.06 -1.67 12.33
N ARG A 79 9.90 -0.70 13.24
CA ARG A 79 10.93 -0.37 14.25
C ARG A 79 11.25 -1.63 15.06
N ARG A 80 12.51 -2.08 14.98
CA ARG A 80 13.08 -3.12 15.85
C ARG A 80 12.85 -2.67 17.29
N ARG A 81 12.07 -3.43 18.07
CA ARG A 81 11.84 -3.13 19.49
C ARG A 81 13.20 -3.13 20.21
N LYS A 82 13.73 -1.94 20.51
CA LYS A 82 14.97 -1.78 21.31
C LYS A 82 14.87 -2.54 22.65
N TRP A 83 13.66 -2.59 23.21
CA TRP A 83 13.34 -3.20 24.50
C TRP A 83 13.10 -4.73 24.47
N GLY A 84 13.00 -5.35 23.28
CA GLY A 84 12.77 -6.80 23.18
C GLY A 84 13.97 -7.63 23.63
N ASN A 85 15.20 -7.12 23.44
CA ASN A 85 16.44 -7.84 23.79
C ASN A 85 16.90 -7.59 25.25
N LEU A 86 16.43 -6.52 25.90
CA LEU A 86 16.75 -6.22 27.30
C LEU A 86 16.13 -7.28 28.25
N GLY A 87 14.98 -7.84 27.88
CA GLY A 87 14.37 -8.97 28.60
C GLY A 87 15.24 -10.23 28.55
N GLN A 88 15.79 -10.60 27.39
CA GLN A 88 16.71 -11.74 27.27
C GLN A 88 18.02 -11.55 28.05
N GLN A 89 18.57 -10.34 28.15
CA GLN A 89 19.78 -10.08 28.93
C GLN A 89 19.52 -10.19 30.45
N ALA A 90 18.35 -9.77 30.93
CA ALA A 90 17.97 -9.87 32.35
C ALA A 90 17.62 -11.30 32.80
N ILE A 91 17.20 -12.17 31.88
CA ILE A 91 16.91 -13.59 32.15
C ILE A 91 18.21 -14.39 32.33
N ASN A 92 19.28 -14.04 31.63
CA ASN A 92 20.56 -14.76 31.68
C ASN A 92 21.47 -14.36 32.87
N THR A 93 21.09 -13.36 33.67
CA THR A 93 21.87 -12.90 34.85
C THR A 93 21.31 -13.43 36.17
N LYS A 94 20.40 -14.41 36.15
CA LYS A 94 19.83 -15.03 37.36
C LYS A 94 19.99 -16.55 37.32
N THR A 95 21.24 -16.99 37.34
CA THR A 95 21.62 -18.35 37.72
C THR A 95 22.68 -18.24 38.80
N CYS A 96 22.20 -18.18 40.05
CA CYS A 96 22.79 -18.82 41.21
C CYS A 96 21.68 -19.72 41.78
#